data_AF-A0A5C7UXU6-F1
#
_entry.id   AF-A0A5C7UXU6-F1
#
_cell.length_a   1.000
_cell.length_b   1.000
_cell.length_c   1.000
_cell.angle_alpha   90.00
_cell.angle_beta   90.00
_cell.angle_gamma   90.00
#
_symmetry.space_group_name_H-M   'P 1'
#
loop_
_entity.id
_entity.type
_entity.pdbx_description
1 polymer ?
#
loop_
_entity_poly.entity_id
_entity_poly.type
_entity_poly.pdbx_seq_one_letter_code
_entity_poly.pdbx_strand_id
1 'polypeptide(L)'
;MDMELPEGMTLEAAAWLETRIVIANARTAAVLRAEVEKVDDWASGVFVALRDTLQQLLTQAPGLADALAPSWRDAAASFEQIDALGLPALDGESLEFLEARKMLYRSFKLQGLMRDQAPAMPRQRVR
;
A
#
# COMPACT_ATOMS: atom_id res chain seq x y z
N MET A 1 34.15 -24.26 -7.07
CA MET A 1 34.34 -24.65 -5.66
C MET A 1 34.02 -26.12 -5.60
N ASP A 2 35.01 -26.96 -5.35
CA ASP A 2 34.75 -28.38 -5.07
C ASP A 2 34.03 -28.46 -3.73
N MET A 3 32.78 -28.89 -3.76
CA MET A 3 31.94 -29.01 -2.57
C MET A 3 32.30 -30.35 -1.93
N GLU A 4 33.12 -30.34 -0.88
CA GLU A 4 33.39 -31.55 -0.11
C GLU A 4 32.10 -32.03 0.55
N LEU A 5 31.70 -33.26 0.22
CA LEU A 5 30.55 -33.89 0.84
C LEU A 5 30.88 -34.33 2.27
N PRO A 6 29.91 -34.29 3.20
CA PRO A 6 30.09 -34.86 4.54
C PRO A 6 30.56 -36.32 4.48
N GLU A 7 31.38 -36.73 5.45
CA GLU A 7 31.87 -38.12 5.52
C GLU A 7 30.70 -39.13 5.48
N GLY A 8 30.83 -40.13 4.58
CA GLY A 8 29.82 -41.15 4.37
C GLY A 8 28.65 -40.77 3.45
N MET A 9 28.60 -39.54 2.94
CA MET A 9 27.56 -39.09 2.00
C MET A 9 27.98 -39.32 0.55
N THR A 10 27.16 -40.03 -0.22
CA THR A 10 27.38 -40.19 -1.67
C THR A 10 26.86 -38.96 -2.43
N LEU A 11 27.40 -38.72 -3.63
CA LEU A 11 26.90 -37.67 -4.54
C LEU A 11 25.41 -37.84 -4.86
N GLU A 12 24.96 -39.08 -5.03
CA GLU A 12 23.54 -39.40 -5.25
C GLU A 12 22.68 -39.04 -4.04
N ALA A 13 23.14 -39.37 -2.82
CA ALA A 13 22.43 -39.01 -1.60
C ALA A 13 22.38 -37.49 -1.38
N ALA A 14 23.47 -36.78 -1.71
CA ALA A 14 23.53 -35.33 -1.65
C ALA A 14 22.56 -34.67 -2.64
N ALA A 15 22.56 -35.12 -3.90
CA ALA A 15 21.65 -34.62 -4.94
C ALA A 15 20.18 -34.93 -4.62
N TRP A 16 19.90 -36.11 -4.07
CA TRP A 16 18.58 -36.46 -3.58
C TRP A 16 18.14 -35.54 -2.43
N LEU A 17 19.01 -35.29 -1.46
CA LEU A 17 18.72 -34.41 -0.32
C LEU A 17 18.47 -32.97 -0.79
N GLU A 18 19.32 -32.43 -1.66
CA GLU A 18 19.14 -31.10 -2.27
C GLU A 18 17.77 -31.01 -2.97
N THR A 19 17.43 -32.01 -3.79
CA THR A 19 16.13 -32.09 -4.46
C THR A 19 14.98 -32.09 -3.45
N ARG A 20 15.10 -32.83 -2.34
CA ARG A 20 14.09 -32.87 -1.28
C ARG A 20 13.95 -31.52 -0.58
N ILE A 21 15.06 -30.83 -0.31
CA ILE A 21 15.06 -29.48 0.29
C ILE A 21 14.38 -28.48 -0.64
N VAL A 22 14.74 -28.48 -1.93
CA VAL A 22 14.13 -27.59 -2.93
C VAL A 22 12.62 -27.83 -3.02
N ILE A 23 12.18 -29.09 -3.09
CA ILE A 23 10.75 -29.43 -3.14
C ILE A 23 10.04 -29.00 -1.85
N ALA A 24 10.64 -29.23 -0.68
CA ALA A 24 10.05 -28.83 0.60
C ALA A 24 9.91 -27.30 0.69
N ASN A 25 10.96 -26.56 0.31
CA ASN A 25 10.96 -25.10 0.29
C ASN A 25 9.92 -24.55 -0.69
N ALA A 26 9.83 -25.12 -1.89
CA ALA A 26 8.84 -24.72 -2.89
C ALA A 26 7.41 -24.90 -2.38
N ARG A 27 7.12 -26.00 -1.67
CA ARG A 27 5.80 -26.25 -1.07
C ARG A 27 5.48 -25.24 0.02
N THR A 28 6.40 -24.98 0.93
CA THR A 28 6.20 -23.98 1.99
C THR A 28 6.01 -22.59 1.41
N ALA A 29 6.82 -22.21 0.42
CA ALA A 29 6.69 -20.93 -0.27
C ALA A 29 5.35 -20.79 -0.99
N ALA A 30 4.82 -21.86 -1.60
CA ALA A 30 3.52 -21.85 -2.24
C ALA A 30 2.38 -21.59 -1.24
N VAL A 31 2.43 -22.21 -0.05
CA VAL A 31 1.45 -21.97 1.03
C VAL A 31 1.52 -20.52 1.51
N LEU A 32 2.73 -20.01 1.80
CA LEU A 32 2.90 -18.62 2.24
C LEU A 32 2.41 -17.62 1.18
N ARG A 33 2.69 -17.89 -0.11
CA ARG A 33 2.20 -17.06 -1.21
C ARG A 33 0.67 -17.02 -1.24
N ALA A 34 0.01 -18.16 -1.09
CA ALA A 34 -1.45 -18.21 -1.08
C ALA A 34 -2.06 -17.42 0.10
N GLU A 35 -1.44 -17.47 1.28
CA GLU A 35 -1.89 -16.67 2.42
C GLU A 35 -1.65 -15.17 2.21
N VAL A 36 -0.52 -14.78 1.61
CA VAL A 36 -0.25 -13.37 1.25
C VAL A 36 -1.26 -12.87 0.23
N GLU A 37 -1.50 -13.62 -0.84
CA GLU A 37 -2.49 -13.29 -1.88
C GLU A 37 -3.88 -13.12 -1.27
N LYS A 38 -4.28 -14.01 -0.36
CA LYS A 38 -5.57 -13.91 0.34
C LYS A 38 -5.70 -12.66 1.20
N VAL A 39 -4.64 -12.28 1.91
CA VAL A 39 -4.63 -11.04 2.73
C VAL A 39 -4.69 -9.81 1.82
N ASP A 40 -3.98 -9.83 0.71
CA ASP A 40 -3.97 -8.75 -0.29
C ASP A 40 -5.34 -8.56 -0.96
N ASP A 41 -5.98 -9.65 -1.37
CA ASP A 41 -7.35 -9.65 -1.91
C ASP A 41 -8.35 -9.07 -0.91
N TRP A 42 -8.24 -9.48 0.37
CA TRP A 42 -9.09 -8.96 1.43
C TRP A 42 -8.87 -7.46 1.66
N ALA A 43 -7.62 -7.01 1.76
CA ALA A 43 -7.27 -5.61 1.96
C ALA A 43 -7.73 -4.74 0.78
N SER A 44 -7.56 -5.23 -0.45
CA SER A 44 -8.07 -4.61 -1.67
C SER A 44 -9.60 -4.47 -1.65
N GLY A 45 -10.31 -5.51 -1.21
CA GLY A 45 -11.76 -5.46 -1.03
C GLY A 45 -12.21 -4.39 -0.03
N VAL A 46 -11.53 -4.30 1.12
CA VAL A 46 -11.79 -3.25 2.14
C VAL A 46 -11.51 -1.86 1.56
N PHE A 47 -10.41 -1.69 0.84
CA PHE A 47 -10.05 -0.43 0.20
C PHE A 47 -11.12 0.05 -0.78
N VAL A 48 -11.63 -0.86 -1.63
CA VAL A 48 -12.70 -0.57 -2.59
C VAL A 48 -13.99 -0.18 -1.86
N ALA A 49 -14.40 -0.93 -0.83
CA ALA A 49 -15.60 -0.61 -0.06
C ALA A 49 -15.51 0.77 0.62
N LEU A 50 -14.34 1.13 1.16
CA LEU A 50 -14.09 2.45 1.74
C LEU A 50 -14.13 3.55 0.67
N ARG A 51 -13.48 3.33 -0.48
CA ARG A 51 -13.50 4.29 -1.60
C ARG A 51 -14.92 4.60 -2.04
N ASP A 52 -15.75 3.57 -2.25
CA ASP A 52 -17.12 3.73 -2.74
C ASP A 52 -18.00 4.47 -1.71
N THR A 53 -17.85 4.11 -0.43
CA THR A 53 -18.55 4.79 0.68
C THR A 53 -18.14 6.26 0.78
N LEU A 54 -16.84 6.54 0.74
CA LEU A 54 -16.30 7.90 0.79
C LEU A 54 -16.73 8.72 -0.43
N GLN A 55 -16.76 8.14 -1.62
CA GLN A 55 -17.23 8.81 -2.84
C GLN A 55 -18.67 9.33 -2.66
N GLN A 56 -19.56 8.49 -2.12
CA GLN A 56 -20.93 8.88 -1.83
C GLN A 56 -20.98 10.03 -0.81
N LEU A 57 -20.22 9.95 0.28
CA LEU A 57 -20.16 10.99 1.31
C LEU A 57 -19.63 12.33 0.76
N LEU A 58 -18.55 12.31 -0.01
CA LEU A 58 -17.94 13.51 -0.59
C LEU A 58 -18.88 14.18 -1.61
N THR A 59 -19.66 13.39 -2.35
CA THR A 59 -20.67 13.90 -3.28
C THR A 59 -21.81 14.61 -2.54
N GLN A 60 -22.26 14.05 -1.40
CA GLN A 60 -23.36 14.61 -0.61
C GLN A 60 -22.94 15.79 0.27
N ALA A 61 -21.68 15.86 0.68
CA ALA A 61 -21.14 16.90 1.55
C ALA A 61 -19.83 17.47 1.00
N PRO A 62 -19.88 18.39 0.01
CA PRO A 62 -18.67 18.96 -0.61
C PRO A 62 -17.73 19.65 0.38
N GLY A 63 -18.28 20.23 1.47
CA GLY A 63 -17.46 20.83 2.53
C GLY A 63 -16.55 19.84 3.26
N LEU A 64 -16.91 18.55 3.29
CA LEU A 64 -16.04 17.49 3.81
C LEU A 64 -14.84 17.27 2.88
N ALA A 65 -15.04 17.33 1.57
CA ALA A 65 -13.96 17.22 0.59
C ALA A 65 -12.98 18.38 0.72
N ASP A 66 -13.48 19.61 0.88
CA ASP A 66 -12.65 20.80 1.10
C ASP A 66 -11.85 20.71 2.41
N ALA A 67 -12.44 20.11 3.46
CA ALA A 67 -11.78 19.92 4.75
C ALA A 67 -10.69 18.84 4.72
N LEU A 68 -10.91 17.73 3.98
CA LEU A 68 -9.98 16.60 3.91
C LEU A 68 -8.87 16.79 2.86
N ALA A 69 -9.12 17.55 1.79
CA ALA A 69 -8.19 17.68 0.68
C ALA A 69 -6.77 18.14 1.06
N PRO A 70 -6.55 19.07 2.03
CA PRO A 70 -5.20 19.47 2.41
C PRO A 70 -4.40 18.31 3.02
N SER A 71 -4.93 17.66 4.06
CA SER A 71 -4.20 16.59 4.77
C SER A 71 -3.92 15.38 3.88
N TRP A 72 -4.83 15.08 2.94
CA TRP A 72 -4.66 13.98 2.00
C TRP A 72 -3.67 14.30 0.87
N ARG A 73 -3.62 15.56 0.44
CA ARG A 73 -2.58 16.03 -0.47
C ARG A 73 -1.21 15.97 0.18
N ASP A 74 -1.10 16.40 1.43
CA ASP A 74 0.16 16.37 2.17
C ASP A 74 0.62 14.92 2.34
N ALA A 75 -0.28 13.99 2.71
CA ALA A 75 0.03 12.57 2.76
C ALA A 75 0.50 12.02 1.40
N ALA A 76 -0.15 12.42 0.31
CA ALA A 76 0.24 12.02 -1.04
C ALA A 76 1.64 12.56 -1.42
N ALA A 77 1.95 13.80 -1.05
CA ALA A 77 3.27 14.39 -1.28
C ALA A 77 4.35 13.72 -0.42
N SER A 78 4.06 13.44 0.84
CA SER A 78 4.96 12.73 1.76
C SER A 78 5.30 11.34 1.23
N PHE A 79 4.30 10.58 0.74
CA PHE A 79 4.55 9.29 0.10
C PHE A 79 5.57 9.42 -1.05
N GLU A 80 5.32 10.33 -1.99
CA GLU A 80 6.17 10.49 -3.18
C GLU A 80 7.59 10.94 -2.82
N GLN A 81 7.75 11.76 -1.79
CA GLN A 81 9.07 12.14 -1.28
C GLN A 81 9.79 10.96 -0.64
N ILE A 82 9.12 10.19 0.20
CA ILE A 82 9.67 9.01 0.87
C ILE A 82 10.11 7.96 -0.16
N ASP A 83 9.21 7.62 -1.09
CA ASP A 83 9.44 6.61 -2.12
C ASP A 83 10.58 7.02 -3.07
N ALA A 84 10.62 8.28 -3.51
CA ALA A 84 11.66 8.77 -4.42
C ALA A 84 13.05 8.92 -3.75
N LEU A 85 13.10 9.25 -2.47
CA LEU A 85 14.34 9.55 -1.75
C LEU A 85 14.82 8.41 -0.84
N GLY A 86 14.04 7.33 -0.69
CA GLY A 86 14.32 6.24 0.23
C GLY A 86 14.38 6.69 1.70
N LEU A 87 13.64 7.74 2.05
CA LEU A 87 13.61 8.29 3.41
C LEU A 87 12.77 7.40 4.33
N PRO A 88 13.05 7.35 5.64
CA PRO A 88 12.14 6.71 6.57
C PRO A 88 10.85 7.51 6.68
N ALA A 89 9.72 6.79 6.83
CA ALA A 89 8.45 7.44 7.15
C ALA A 89 8.46 7.97 8.59
N LEU A 90 7.65 9.00 8.86
CA LEU A 90 7.54 9.61 10.19
C LEU A 90 6.89 8.64 11.19
N ASP A 91 7.22 8.81 12.48
CA ASP A 91 6.65 7.98 13.56
C ASP A 91 5.11 8.05 13.55
N GLY A 92 4.47 6.89 13.44
CA GLY A 92 3.02 6.74 13.40
C GLY A 92 2.38 6.82 12.00
N GLU A 93 3.14 7.11 10.95
CA GLU A 93 2.68 7.05 9.55
C GLU A 93 3.49 6.00 8.78
N SER A 94 2.98 4.77 8.68
CA SER A 94 3.62 3.77 7.79
C SER A 94 3.49 4.20 6.33
N LEU A 95 4.43 3.74 5.49
CA LEU A 95 4.43 4.04 4.06
C LEU A 95 3.13 3.55 3.39
N GLU A 96 2.64 2.38 3.79
CA GLU A 96 1.40 1.77 3.29
C GLU A 96 0.17 2.62 3.65
N PHE A 97 0.14 3.24 4.84
CA PHE A 97 -0.94 4.17 5.20
C PHE A 97 -0.90 5.47 4.38
N LEU A 98 0.30 5.97 4.07
CA LEU A 98 0.45 7.11 3.16
C LEU A 98 0.04 6.74 1.74
N GLU A 99 0.35 5.52 1.31
CA GLU A 99 -0.02 5.00 -0.01
C GLU A 99 -1.53 4.91 -0.20
N ALA A 100 -2.24 4.33 0.76
CA ALA A 100 -3.69 4.21 0.71
C ALA A 100 -4.36 5.60 0.61
N ARG A 101 -3.90 6.57 1.42
CA ARG A 101 -4.39 7.97 1.35
C ARG A 101 -4.06 8.63 0.01
N LYS A 102 -2.85 8.44 -0.51
CA LYS A 102 -2.44 8.90 -1.84
C LYS A 102 -3.38 8.37 -2.93
N MET A 103 -3.65 7.07 -2.93
CA MET A 103 -4.52 6.44 -3.93
C MET A 103 -5.94 7.01 -3.88
N LEU A 104 -6.52 7.15 -2.69
CA LEU A 104 -7.85 7.75 -2.53
C LEU A 104 -7.87 9.22 -2.96
N TYR A 105 -6.89 10.01 -2.54
CA TYR A 105 -6.76 11.42 -2.94
C TYR A 105 -6.71 11.57 -4.46
N ARG A 106 -5.85 10.79 -5.15
CA ARG A 106 -5.74 10.81 -6.61
C ARG A 106 -7.04 10.40 -7.28
N SER A 107 -7.69 9.34 -6.79
CA SER A 107 -8.98 8.87 -7.31
C SER A 107 -10.05 9.96 -7.22
N PHE A 108 -10.23 10.58 -6.05
CA PHE A 108 -11.25 11.62 -5.87
C PHE A 108 -10.91 12.93 -6.56
N LYS A 109 -9.63 13.27 -6.69
CA LYS A 109 -9.18 14.40 -7.49
C LYS A 109 -9.51 14.22 -8.97
N LEU A 110 -9.26 13.04 -9.54
CA LEU A 110 -9.59 12.72 -10.93
C LEU A 110 -11.10 12.79 -11.20
N GLN A 111 -11.92 12.44 -10.21
CA GLN A 111 -13.38 12.55 -10.28
C GLN A 111 -13.91 13.98 -10.04
N GLY A 112 -13.03 14.95 -9.73
CA GLY A 112 -13.42 16.34 -9.44
C GLY A 112 -14.05 16.54 -8.06
N LEU A 113 -14.00 15.53 -7.18
CA LEU A 113 -14.54 15.59 -5.83
C LEU A 113 -13.61 16.33 -4.86
N MET A 114 -12.29 16.26 -5.08
CA MET A 114 -11.29 17.00 -4.30
C MET A 114 -10.58 18.05 -5.15
N ARG A 115 -10.50 19.28 -4.65
CA ARG A 115 -9.87 20.41 -5.34
C ARG A 115 -8.51 20.74 -4.76
N ASP A 116 -7.64 21.31 -5.60
CA ASP A 116 -6.31 21.79 -5.16
C ASP A 116 -6.40 23.08 -4.33
N GLN A 117 -7.49 23.84 -4.47
CA GLN A 117 -7.75 25.04 -3.69
C GLN A 117 -9.22 25.02 -3.24
N ALA A 118 -9.45 25.18 -1.93
CA ALA A 118 -10.76 25.53 -1.43
C ALA A 118 -11.17 26.88 -2.05
N PRO A 119 -12.42 27.08 -2.47
CA PRO A 119 -12.87 28.39 -2.93
C PRO A 119 -12.62 29.41 -1.82
N ALA A 120 -11.98 30.52 -2.15
CA ALA A 120 -11.76 31.61 -1.20
C ALA A 120 -13.11 32.01 -0.61
N MET A 121 -13.31 31.77 0.70
CA MET A 121 -14.52 32.24 1.35
C MET A 121 -14.64 33.75 1.13
N PRO A 122 -15.80 34.26 0.67
CA PRO A 122 -16.00 35.70 0.59
C PRO A 122 -15.85 36.26 2.00
N ARG A 123 -14.80 37.06 2.21
CA ARG A 123 -14.62 37.84 3.44
C ARG A 123 -15.89 38.68 3.62
N GLN A 124 -16.77 38.29 4.55
CA GLN A 124 -17.89 39.11 4.94
C GLN A 124 -17.31 40.43 5.44
N ARG A 125 -17.50 41.50 4.65
CA ARG A 125 -17.23 42.85 5.11
C ARG A 125 -18.29 43.16 6.15
N VAL A 126 -17.89 43.09 7.42
CA VAL A 126 -18.64 43.70 8.52
C VAL A 126 -18.76 45.19 8.18
N ARG A 127 -20.00 45.65 8.00
CA ARG A 127 -20.34 47.07 7.92
C ARG A 127 -20.65 47.58 9.31
#